data_AF-A0A6G3PJQ9-F1
#
_entry.id   AF-A0A6G3PJQ9-F1
#
_cell.length_a   1.000
_cell.length_b   1.000
_cell.length_c   1.000
_cell.angle_alpha   90.00
_cell.angle_beta   90.00
_cell.angle_gamma   90.00
#
_symmetry.space_group_name_H-M   'P 1'
#
loop_
_entity.id
_entity.type
_entity.pdbx_description
1 polymer ?
#
loop_
_entity_poly.entity_id
_entity_poly.type
_entity_poly.pdbx_seq_one_letter_code
_entity_poly.pdbx_strand_id
1 'polypeptide(L)' 'MRAHDEMYIDGAWRPAAGRDTIAVVNPADERVIARVPAGTAADVDAAVRAARAAFPA' A
#
# COMPACT_ATOMS: atom_id res chain seq x y z
N MET A 1 -17.14 5.90 2.81
CA MET A 1 -16.06 5.18 2.11
C MET A 1 -14.75 5.60 2.77
N ARG A 2 -13.96 4.67 3.32
CA ARG A 2 -12.63 4.98 3.87
C ARG A 2 -11.61 4.84 2.75
N ALA A 3 -10.89 5.91 2.47
CA ALA A 3 -9.84 5.95 1.47
C ALA A 3 -8.51 5.65 2.19
N HIS A 4 -7.80 4.61 1.73
CA HIS A 4 -6.44 4.31 2.18
C HIS A 4 -5.53 4.67 1.02
N ASP A 5 -5.00 5.89 1.04
CA ASP A 5 -4.28 6.47 -0.11
C ASP A 5 -2.75 6.36 0.07
N GLU A 6 -2.35 5.75 1.18
CA GLU A 6 -0.98 5.67 1.66
C GLU A 6 -0.54 4.22 1.83
N MET A 7 0.76 4.00 1.68
CA MET A 7 1.44 2.77 2.01
C MET A 7 2.28 2.96 3.26
N TYR A 8 2.29 1.96 4.13
CA TYR A 8 3.12 1.97 5.33
C TYR A 8 4.50 1.39 5.00
N ILE A 9 5.49 2.26 4.83
CA ILE A 9 6.86 1.90 4.43
C ILE A 9 7.82 2.67 5.33
N ASP A 10 8.85 1.98 5.84
CA ASP A 10 9.89 2.58 6.69
C ASP A 10 9.33 3.21 7.98
N GLY A 11 8.37 2.50 8.60
CA GLY A 11 7.77 2.92 9.88
C GLY A 11 6.82 4.11 9.80
N ALA A 12 6.41 4.54 8.59
CA ALA A 12 5.50 5.66 8.41
C ALA A 12 4.49 5.42 7.27
N TRP A 13 3.31 6.01 7.41
CA TRP A 13 2.39 6.17 6.28
C TRP A 13 2.95 7.21 5.32
N ARG A 14 2.93 6.90 4.03
CA ARG A 14 3.36 7.80 2.96
C ARG A 14 2.55 7.56 1.70
N PRO A 15 2.35 8.58 0.84
CA PRO A 15 1.67 8.40 -0.44
C PRO A 15 2.34 7.30 -1.28
N ALA A 16 1.53 6.48 -1.97
CA ALA A 16 2.06 5.55 -2.96
C ALA A 16 2.71 6.32 -4.14
N ALA A 17 3.70 5.73 -4.78
CA ALA A 17 4.36 6.32 -5.94
C ALA A 17 3.42 6.40 -7.17
N GLY A 18 2.48 5.46 -7.28
CA GLY A 18 1.42 5.46 -8.28
C GLY A 18 0.12 6.11 -7.82
N ARG A 19 -0.78 6.39 -8.76
CA ARG A 19 -2.14 6.92 -8.49
C ARG A 19 -3.25 5.87 -8.65
N ASP A 20 -2.91 4.70 -9.17
CA ASP A 20 -3.87 3.62 -9.39
C ASP A 20 -4.31 3.03 -8.04
N THR A 21 -5.52 2.46 -8.01
CA THR A 21 -6.10 1.88 -6.79
C THR A 21 -6.73 0.53 -7.07
N ILE A 22 -6.78 -0.32 -6.05
CA ILE A 22 -7.45 -1.62 -6.07
C ILE A 22 -8.72 -1.50 -5.22
N ALA A 23 -9.85 -1.90 -5.78
CA ALA A 23 -11.12 -1.97 -5.06
C ALA A 23 -11.15 -3.19 -4.14
N VAL A 24 -11.45 -2.98 -2.87
CA VAL A 24 -11.72 -4.07 -1.92
C VAL A 24 -13.20 -4.38 -1.98
N VAL A 25 -13.54 -5.58 -2.43
CA VAL A 25 -14.92 -6.03 -2.65
C VAL A 25 -15.35 -6.96 -1.52
N ASN A 26 -16.54 -6.74 -0.97
CA ASN A 26 -17.17 -7.65 -0.03
C ASN A 26 -17.62 -8.91 -0.77
N PRO A 27 -17.12 -10.10 -0.42
CA PRO A 27 -17.49 -11.33 -1.10
C PRO A 27 -18.96 -11.76 -0.86
N ALA A 28 -19.64 -11.20 0.15
CA ALA A 28 -21.02 -11.59 0.48
C ALA A 28 -22.08 -10.93 -0.42
N ASP A 29 -21.82 -9.73 -0.95
CA ASP A 29 -22.79 -8.94 -1.70
C ASP A 29 -22.18 -8.14 -2.87
N GLU A 30 -20.91 -8.41 -3.20
CA GLU A 30 -20.13 -7.79 -4.28
C GLU A 30 -19.97 -6.26 -4.18
N ARG A 31 -20.30 -5.65 -3.03
CA ARG A 31 -20.16 -4.21 -2.85
C ARG A 31 -18.72 -3.81 -2.57
N VAL A 32 -18.29 -2.68 -3.10
CA VAL A 32 -16.98 -2.09 -2.79
C VAL A 32 -17.02 -1.49 -1.38
N ILE A 33 -16.13 -1.94 -0.50
CA ILE A 33 -16.06 -1.50 0.90
C ILE A 33 -14.87 -0.58 1.18
N ALA A 34 -13.80 -0.64 0.37
CA ALA A 34 -12.64 0.23 0.48
C ALA A 34 -11.88 0.33 -0.86
N ARG A 35 -10.90 1.23 -0.91
CA ARG A 35 -9.85 1.29 -1.94
C ARG A 35 -8.49 1.38 -1.27
N VAL A 36 -7.51 0.70 -1.82
CA VAL A 36 -6.09 0.75 -1.42
C VAL A 36 -5.24 1.12 -2.63
N PRO A 37 -4.02 1.64 -2.46
CA PRO A 37 -3.19 2.03 -3.60
C PRO A 37 -2.69 0.77 -4.32
N ALA A 38 -2.65 0.80 -5.64
CA ALA A 38 -2.01 -0.23 -6.45
C ALA A 38 -0.49 0.04 -6.45
N GLY A 39 0.25 -0.77 -5.70
CA GLY A 39 1.69 -0.59 -5.53
C GLY A 39 2.47 -0.70 -6.84
N THR A 40 3.49 0.14 -6.97
CA THR A 40 4.42 0.13 -8.10
C THR A 40 5.74 -0.53 -7.70
N ALA A 41 6.60 -0.79 -8.68
CA ALA A 41 7.96 -1.26 -8.42
C ALA A 41 8.75 -0.30 -7.50
N ALA A 42 8.51 1.02 -7.60
CA ALA A 42 9.18 2.01 -6.76
C ALA A 42 8.80 1.88 -5.28
N ASP A 43 7.53 1.57 -5.00
CA ASP A 43 7.05 1.32 -3.63
C ASP A 43 7.69 0.06 -3.06
N VAL A 44 7.82 -0.99 -3.88
CA VAL A 44 8.50 -2.24 -3.52
C VAL A 44 9.98 -1.97 -3.22
N ASP A 45 10.68 -1.23 -4.08
CA ASP A 45 12.10 -0.90 -3.87
C ASP A 45 12.33 -0.11 -2.60
N ALA A 46 11.45 0.85 -2.28
CA ALA A 46 11.50 1.61 -1.04
C ALA A 46 11.28 0.70 0.19
N ALA A 47 10.30 -0.20 0.13
CA ALA A 47 10.01 -1.15 1.19
C ALA A 47 11.17 -2.13 1.43
N VAL A 48 11.74 -2.70 0.36
CA VAL A 48 12.86 -3.64 0.45
C VAL A 48 14.11 -2.94 1.00
N ARG A 49 14.40 -1.70 0.58
CA ARG A 49 15.53 -0.94 1.09
C ARG A 49 15.40 -0.64 2.58
N ALA A 50 14.22 -0.22 3.03
CA ALA A 50 13.95 0.02 4.44
C ALA A 50 14.07 -1.27 5.26
N ALA A 51 13.51 -2.38 4.77
CA ALA A 51 13.61 -3.68 5.43
C ALA A 51 15.07 -4.16 5.55
N ARG A 52 15.90 -3.96 4.50
CA ARG A 52 17.33 -4.28 4.55
C ARG A 52 18.09 -3.42 5.57
N ALA A 53 17.80 -2.12 5.63
CA ALA A 53 18.44 -1.23 6.60
C ALA A 53 18.07 -1.55 8.06
N ALA A 54 16.86 -2.07 8.28
CA ALA A 54 16.39 -2.49 9.60
C ALA A 54 16.92 -3.88 10.03
N PHE A 55 17.48 -4.68 9.10
CA PHE A 55 17.95 -6.03 9.41
C PHE A 55 19.28 -5.98 10.18
N PRO A 56 19.38 -6.60 11.37
CA PRO A 56 20.62 -6.67 12.14
C PRO A 56 21.72 -7.44 11.38
N ALA A 57 22.98 -7.10 11.65
CA ALA A 57 24.16 -7.79 11.11
C ALA A 57 24.39 -9.16 11.77
#